data_AF-X1CIF2-F1
#
_entry.id   AF-X1CIF2-F1
#
_cell.length_a   1.000
_cell.length_b   1.000
_cell.length_c   1.000
_cell.angle_alpha   90.00
_cell.angle_beta   90.00
_cell.angle_gamma   90.00
#
_symmetry.space_group_name_H-M   'P 1'
#
loop_
_entity.id
_entity.type
_entity.pdbx_description
1 polymer ?
#
loop_
_entity_poly.entity_id
_entity_poly.type
_entity_poly.pdbx_seq_one_letter_code
_entity_poly.pdbx_strand_id
1 'polypeptide(L)'
;MDRLNYIQVRNSQINYYKEVPLFYQMDTNSYGLYKPAGSSLTEMRISQQRHPLLYIQEKDRIVAIKELQKGFNKQIAESITTGNAVSVKNSLCELVEET
;
A
#
# COMPACT_ATOMS: atom_id res chain seq x y z
N MET A 1 6.21 -8.30 26.45
CA MET A 1 6.79 -8.50 25.11
C MET A 1 5.67 -8.19 24.13
N ASP A 2 5.65 -6.97 23.57
CA ASP A 2 4.69 -6.62 22.55
C ASP A 2 4.83 -7.60 21.39
N ARG A 3 3.79 -8.40 21.13
CA ARG A 3 3.69 -9.11 19.86
C ARG A 3 3.62 -8.02 18.81
N LEU A 4 4.70 -7.83 18.07
CA LEU A 4 4.68 -7.03 16.85
C LEU A 4 3.69 -7.72 15.91
N ASN A 5 2.43 -7.30 15.96
CA ASN A 5 1.40 -7.76 15.05
C ASN A 5 1.71 -7.12 13.71
N TYR A 6 2.00 -7.96 12.71
CA TYR A 6 2.24 -7.54 11.34
C TYR A 6 1.00 -7.82 10.52
N ILE A 7 0.57 -6.83 9.74
CA ILE A 7 -0.57 -6.93 8.84
C ILE A 7 -0.02 -7.11 7.43
N GLN A 8 -0.45 -8.16 6.73
CA GLN A 8 -0.11 -8.34 5.33
C GLN A 8 -0.78 -7.25 4.47
N VAL A 9 -0.02 -6.64 3.58
CA VAL A 9 -0.57 -5.65 2.63
C VAL A 9 -0.89 -6.29 1.29
N ARG A 10 -1.88 -5.74 0.58
CA ARG A 10 -2.21 -6.16 -0.79
C ARG A 10 -1.20 -5.58 -1.77
N ASN A 11 -0.93 -6.28 -2.87
CA ASN A 11 0.03 -5.82 -3.88
C ASN A 11 -0.36 -4.47 -4.51
N SER A 12 -1.66 -4.26 -4.75
CA SER A 12 -2.21 -2.99 -5.28
C SER A 12 -1.93 -1.79 -4.36
N GLN A 13 -1.78 -2.03 -3.06
CA GLN A 13 -1.64 -1.00 -2.04
C GLN A 13 -0.19 -0.51 -1.88
N ILE A 14 0.79 -1.32 -2.31
CA ILE A 14 2.22 -1.08 -2.05
C ILE A 14 2.69 0.28 -2.56
N ASN A 15 2.19 0.71 -3.72
CA ASN A 15 2.56 1.98 -4.35
C ASN A 15 2.17 3.21 -3.52
N TYR A 16 1.19 3.10 -2.62
CA TYR A 16 0.69 4.23 -1.85
C TYR A 16 1.44 4.45 -0.54
N TYR A 17 2.18 3.45 -0.05
CA TYR A 17 2.91 3.53 1.22
C TYR A 17 4.26 4.21 1.05
N LYS A 18 4.33 5.49 1.38
CA LYS A 18 5.58 6.26 1.38
C LYS A 18 6.13 6.38 2.80
N GLU A 19 5.30 6.83 3.73
CA GLU A 19 5.65 7.13 5.12
C GLU A 19 5.68 5.87 6.01
N VAL A 20 5.01 4.79 5.60
CA VAL A 20 5.04 3.52 6.34
C VAL A 20 6.18 2.60 5.87
N PRO A 21 6.96 2.01 6.80
CA PRO A 21 7.95 0.99 6.45
C PRO A 21 7.26 -0.33 6.05
N LEU A 22 7.80 -0.99 5.02
CA LEU A 22 7.33 -2.31 4.60
C LEU A 22 8.34 -3.38 5.00
N PHE A 23 7.81 -4.49 5.49
CA PHE A 23 8.56 -5.64 5.96
C PHE A 23 8.25 -6.86 5.11
N TYR A 24 9.18 -7.80 5.03
CA TYR A 24 8.93 -9.13 4.48
C TYR A 24 9.08 -10.16 5.60
N GLN A 25 8.33 -11.25 5.52
CA GLN A 25 8.44 -12.33 6.48
C GLN A 25 9.71 -13.16 6.19
N MET A 26 10.55 -13.35 7.21
CA MET A 26 11.76 -14.19 7.13
C MET A 26 11.45 -15.62 7.61
N ASP A 27 10.81 -15.74 8.77
CA ASP A 27 10.33 -16.99 9.37
C ASP A 27 8.95 -16.78 10.02
N THR A 28 8.40 -17.82 10.67
CA THR A 28 7.06 -17.81 11.29
C THR A 28 6.79 -16.60 12.20
N ASN A 29 7.81 -16.00 12.80
CA ASN A 29 7.67 -14.86 13.72
C ASN A 29 8.75 -13.76 13.53
N SER A 30 9.51 -13.80 12.44
CA SER A 30 10.58 -12.83 12.16
C SER A 30 10.27 -12.06 10.88
N TYR A 31 10.46 -10.74 10.94
CA TYR A 31 10.18 -9.83 9.84
C TYR A 31 11.39 -8.95 9.58
N GLY A 32 11.85 -8.94 8.33
CA GLY A 32 12.95 -8.11 7.86
C GLY A 32 12.44 -6.83 7.22
N LEU A 33 13.17 -5.72 7.38
CA LEU A 33 12.83 -4.46 6.72
C LEU A 33 13.08 -4.60 5.21
N TYR A 34 12.02 -4.46 4.40
CA TYR A 34 12.11 -4.45 2.94
C TYR A 34 12.30 -3.05 2.39
N LYS A 35 11.54 -2.09 2.95
CA LYS A 35 11.49 -0.70 2.50
C LYS A 35 11.40 0.21 3.73
N PRO A 36 12.33 1.17 3.94
CA PRO A 36 12.22 2.15 5.02
C PRO A 36 11.11 3.18 4.76
N ALA A 37 10.63 3.80 5.84
CA ALA A 37 9.77 4.98 5.77
C ALA A 37 10.42 6.12 4.97
N GLY A 38 9.63 6.90 4.25
CA GLY A 38 10.08 8.03 3.42
C GLY A 38 10.69 7.64 2.07
N SER A 39 10.99 6.37 1.85
CA SER A 39 11.39 5.86 0.54
C SER A 39 10.17 5.44 -0.29
N SER A 40 10.32 5.35 -1.61
CA SER A 40 9.33 4.75 -2.51
C SER A 40 9.94 3.53 -3.18
N LEU A 41 9.14 2.48 -3.35
CA LEU A 41 9.53 1.37 -4.22
C LEU A 41 9.47 1.86 -5.67
N THR A 42 10.48 1.52 -6.46
CA THR A 42 10.48 1.81 -7.90
C THR A 42 9.32 1.08 -8.56
N GLU A 43 8.52 1.79 -9.39
CA GLU A 43 7.37 1.23 -10.11
C GLU A 43 7.73 -0.07 -10.86
N MET A 44 8.94 -0.18 -11.42
CA MET A 44 9.44 -1.37 -12.12
C MET A 44 9.45 -2.65 -11.26
N ARG A 45 9.74 -2.56 -9.96
CA ARG A 45 9.76 -3.74 -9.07
C ARG A 45 8.36 -4.21 -8.70
N ILE A 46 7.43 -3.26 -8.64
CA ILE A 46 6.02 -3.53 -8.30
C ILE A 46 5.29 -4.07 -9.54
N SER A 47 5.50 -3.47 -10.71
CA SER A 47 4.87 -3.91 -11.97
C SER A 47 5.32 -5.31 -12.40
N GLN A 48 6.55 -5.70 -12.08
CA GLN A 48 7.06 -7.05 -12.36
C GLN A 48 6.73 -8.07 -11.26
N GLN A 49 6.02 -7.68 -10.18
CA GLN A 49 5.76 -8.51 -8.99
C GLN A 49 7.03 -9.17 -8.42
N ARG A 50 8.19 -8.51 -8.56
CA ARG A 50 9.49 -9.03 -8.09
C ARG A 50 9.78 -8.59 -6.66
N HIS A 51 8.76 -8.66 -5.81
CA HIS A 51 8.88 -8.40 -4.39
C HIS A 51 8.19 -9.54 -3.61
N PRO A 52 8.67 -9.85 -2.39
CA PRO A 52 8.01 -10.82 -1.53
C PRO A 52 6.65 -10.30 -1.08
N LEU A 53 5.90 -11.14 -0.34
CA LEU A 53 4.76 -10.67 0.43
C LEU A 53 5.23 -9.62 1.44
N LEU A 54 4.54 -8.48 1.44
CA LEU A 54 4.89 -7.34 2.28
C LEU A 54 3.91 -7.18 3.42
N TYR A 55 4.41 -6.59 4.50
CA TYR A 55 3.71 -6.41 5.76
C TYR A 55 3.98 -5.02 6.33
N ILE A 56 3.04 -4.49 7.10
CA ILE A 56 3.20 -3.30 7.93
C ILE A 56 3.07 -3.69 9.41
N GLN A 57 3.57 -2.85 10.32
CA GLN A 57 3.30 -3.04 11.74
C GLN A 57 1.90 -2.53 12.09
N GLU A 58 1.21 -3.19 13.01
CA GLU A 58 -0.15 -2.82 13.47
C GLU A 58 -0.19 -1.36 13.97
N LYS A 59 0.86 -0.90 14.63
CA LYS A 59 0.97 0.48 15.12
C LYS A 59 0.89 1.53 13.98
N ASP A 60 1.29 1.15 12.77
CA ASP A 60 1.32 2.02 11.60
C ASP A 60 0.03 1.93 10.77
N ARG A 61 -0.94 1.09 11.18
CA ARG A 61 -2.21 0.84 10.46
C ARG A 61 -2.97 2.12 10.12
N ILE A 62 -3.08 3.04 11.08
CA ILE A 62 -3.80 4.31 10.87
C ILE A 62 -3.09 5.20 9.85
N VAL A 63 -1.74 5.21 9.85
CA VAL A 63 -0.95 5.97 8.88
C VAL A 63 -1.10 5.35 7.49
N ALA A 64 -1.00 4.03 7.39
CA ALA A 64 -1.17 3.28 6.15
C ALA A 64 -2.54 3.55 5.49
N ILE A 65 -3.63 3.54 6.27
CA ILE A 65 -4.97 3.85 5.78
C ILE A 65 -5.05 5.29 5.25
N LYS A 66 -4.47 6.26 5.95
CA LYS A 66 -4.47 7.66 5.51
C LYS A 66 -3.69 7.85 4.20
N GLU A 67 -2.55 7.17 4.05
CA GLU A 67 -1.77 7.20 2.81
C GLU A 67 -2.55 6.61 1.64
N LEU A 68 -3.22 5.46 1.85
CA LEU A 68 -4.10 4.85 0.84
C LEU A 68 -5.22 5.79 0.42
N GLN A 69 -5.97 6.33 1.38
CA GLN A 69 -7.06 7.26 1.10
C GLN A 69 -6.58 8.49 0.32
N LYS A 70 -5.41 9.03 0.68
CA LYS A 70 -4.81 10.17 -0.05
C LYS A 70 -4.45 9.79 -1.49
N GLY A 71 -3.86 8.62 -1.68
CA GLY A 71 -3.50 8.09 -3.01
C GLY A 71 -4.72 7.92 -3.91
N PHE A 72 -5.76 7.26 -3.39
CA PHE A 72 -7.01 7.08 -4.12
C PHE A 72 -7.71 8.40 -4.43
N ASN A 73 -7.80 9.31 -3.46
CA ASN A 73 -8.41 10.62 -3.69
C ASN A 73 -7.70 11.40 -4.80
N LYS A 74 -6.37 11.27 -4.91
CA LYS A 74 -5.60 11.86 -6.01
C LYS A 74 -5.98 11.24 -7.35
N GLN A 75 -6.05 9.91 -7.45
CA GLN A 75 -6.45 9.22 -8.68
C GLN A 75 -7.88 9.56 -9.11
N ILE A 76 -8.80 9.66 -8.15
CA ILE A 76 -10.19 10.07 -8.40
C ILE A 76 -10.22 11.50 -8.94
N ALA A 77 -9.52 12.44 -8.29
CA ALA A 77 -9.43 13.82 -8.76
C ALA A 77 -8.85 13.90 -10.18
N GLU A 78 -7.77 13.20 -10.46
CA GLU A 78 -7.16 13.13 -11.80
C GLU A 78 -8.14 12.57 -12.84
N SER A 79 -8.87 11.49 -12.50
CA SER A 79 -9.87 10.87 -13.39
C SER A 79 -11.07 11.79 -13.68
N ILE A 80 -11.49 12.60 -12.69
CA ILE A 80 -12.53 13.62 -12.87
C ILE A 80 -12.03 14.74 -13.79
N THR A 81 -10.81 15.25 -13.54
CA THR A 81 -10.24 16.37 -14.33
C THR A 81 -9.97 16.01 -15.80
N THR A 82 -9.70 14.73 -16.08
CA THR A 82 -9.47 14.23 -17.44
C THR A 82 -10.76 13.83 -18.17
N GLY A 83 -11.93 13.93 -17.53
CA GLY A 83 -13.23 13.61 -18.13
C GLY A 83 -13.49 12.11 -18.33
N ASN A 84 -12.69 11.23 -17.71
CA ASN A 84 -12.80 9.79 -17.88
C ASN A 84 -13.69 9.15 -16.80
N ALA A 85 -15.01 9.28 -16.97
CA ALA A 85 -16.01 8.76 -16.04
C ALA A 85 -15.91 7.23 -15.80
N VAL A 86 -15.38 6.48 -16.78
CA VAL A 86 -15.14 5.03 -16.65
C VAL A 86 -13.99 4.74 -15.67
N SER A 87 -12.92 5.54 -15.69
CA SER A 87 -11.82 5.41 -14.73
C SER A 87 -12.26 5.77 -13.31
N VAL A 88 -13.09 6.81 -13.15
CA VAL A 88 -13.66 7.18 -11.84
C VAL A 88 -14.46 6.02 -11.23
N LYS A 89 -15.33 5.38 -12.02
CA LYS A 89 -16.13 4.23 -11.57
C LYS A 89 -15.23 3.05 -11.17
N ASN A 90 -14.23 2.70 -11.97
CA ASN A 90 -13.35 1.57 -11.69
C ASN A 90 -12.52 1.80 -10.43
N SER A 91 -11.93 2.98 -10.24
CA SER A 91 -11.20 3.33 -9.03
C SER A 91 -12.08 3.31 -7.77
N LEU A 92 -13.36 3.71 -7.88
CA LEU A 92 -14.31 3.61 -6.77
C LEU A 92 -14.66 2.16 -6.42
N CYS A 93 -14.84 1.30 -7.43
CA CYS A 93 -15.07 -0.13 -7.21
C CYS A 93 -13.85 -0.80 -6.55
N GLU A 94 -12.64 -0.51 -7.03
CA GLU A 94 -11.40 -1.02 -6.43
C GLU A 94 -11.24 -0.55 -4.98
N LEU A 95 -11.58 0.70 -4.67
CA LEU A 95 -11.50 1.24 -3.30
C LEU A 95 -12.46 0.52 -2.35
N VAL A 96 -13.69 0.22 -2.78
CA VAL A 96 -14.68 -0.52 -1.98
C VAL A 96 -14.28 -1.98 -1.79
N GLU A 97 -13.66 -2.61 -2.78
CA GLU A 97 -13.16 -4.00 -2.66
C GLU A 97 -11.90 -4.12 -1.78
N GLU A 98 -11.19 -3.01 -1.58
CA GLU A 98 -9.99 -2.94 -0.75
C GLU A 98 -10.23 -2.58 0.72
N THR A 99 -11.40 -2.02 1.05
CA THR A 99 -11.86 -1.73 2.43
C THR A 99 -12.66 -2.86 3.04
#